data_AF-A0A1V3IQY7-F1
#
_entry.id   AF-A0A1V3IQY7-F1
#
_cell.length_a   1.000
_cell.length_b   1.000
_cell.length_c   1.000
_cell.angle_alpha   90.00
_cell.angle_beta   90.00
_cell.angle_gamma   90.00
#
_symmetry.space_group_name_H-M   'P 1'
#
loop_
_entity.id
_entity.type
_entity.pdbx_description
1 polymer ?
#
loop_
_entity_poly.entity_id
_entity_poly.type
_entity_poly.pdbx_seq_one_letter_code
_entity_poly.pdbx_strand_id
1 'polypeptide(L)'
;MRTSLVRYVGTKEQHILTTDIATQDAKDLGNSIEFEVYKVDEKFASRSVFLSPAGICKGFNGSHGVEFTNFTNHYINNGDDSQYYGGITGASLYRERDPSNMQYVPIYVIKNPHLEKEIREREMKKTKDIARDKIFSSEQLLDKIICKSVKK
;
A
#
# COMPACT_ATOMS: atom_id res chain seq x y z
N MET A 1 -18.05 2.68 13.79
CA MET A 1 -16.69 2.57 13.19
C MET A 1 -16.80 1.60 12.03
N ARG A 2 -16.56 2.01 10.78
CA ARG A 2 -16.50 1.06 9.65
C ARG A 2 -15.16 0.33 9.71
N THR A 3 -15.21 -0.97 9.95
CA THR A 3 -14.03 -1.83 10.06
C THR A 3 -13.44 -2.03 8.67
N SER A 4 -12.39 -1.29 8.30
CA SER A 4 -11.64 -1.59 7.08
C SER A 4 -10.85 -2.87 7.32
N LEU A 5 -11.22 -3.96 6.66
CA LEU A 5 -10.48 -5.22 6.71
C LEU A 5 -9.23 -5.11 5.84
N VAL A 6 -8.06 -5.24 6.47
CA VAL A 6 -6.76 -5.31 5.78
C VAL A 6 -6.40 -6.77 5.61
N ARG A 7 -6.37 -7.24 4.37
CA ARG A 7 -5.98 -8.61 4.01
C ARG A 7 -4.58 -8.60 3.41
N TYR A 8 -3.87 -9.71 3.50
CA TYR A 8 -2.61 -9.90 2.81
C TYR A 8 -2.58 -11.27 2.13
N VAL A 9 -1.75 -11.38 1.10
CA VAL A 9 -1.54 -12.63 0.35
C VAL A 9 -0.06 -12.90 0.30
N GLY A 10 0.37 -14.00 0.93
CA GLY A 10 1.69 -14.57 0.73
C GLY A 10 1.66 -15.51 -0.47
N THR A 11 2.82 -16.01 -0.91
CA THR A 11 2.93 -16.92 -2.07
C THR A 11 2.15 -18.23 -1.94
N LYS A 12 1.50 -18.49 -0.80
CA LYS A 12 0.78 -19.75 -0.51
C LYS A 12 -0.68 -19.55 -0.09
N GLU A 13 -1.04 -18.49 0.65
CA GLU A 13 -2.39 -18.33 1.22
C GLU A 13 -2.79 -16.85 1.48
N GLN A 14 -4.09 -16.59 1.66
CA GLN A 14 -4.66 -15.27 2.02
C GLN A 14 -4.96 -15.20 3.52
N HIS A 15 -4.62 -14.09 4.17
CA HIS A 15 -4.77 -13.89 5.62
C HIS A 15 -5.28 -12.47 5.95
N ILE A 16 -5.71 -12.25 7.20
CA ILE A 16 -6.12 -10.94 7.71
C ILE A 16 -5.02 -10.39 8.62
N LEU A 17 -4.55 -9.17 8.35
CA LEU A 17 -3.61 -8.47 9.23
C LEU A 17 -4.39 -7.90 10.42
N THR A 18 -4.19 -8.48 11.60
CA THR A 18 -4.66 -7.92 12.87
C THR A 18 -3.48 -7.77 13.83
N THR A 19 -3.62 -6.90 14.83
CA THR A 19 -2.54 -6.62 15.79
C THR A 19 -2.28 -7.79 16.77
N ASP A 20 -3.20 -8.74 16.84
CA ASP A 20 -3.19 -9.94 17.69
C ASP A 20 -2.77 -11.21 16.94
N ILE A 21 -2.88 -11.26 15.60
CA ILE A 21 -2.47 -12.42 14.79
C ILE A 21 -0.96 -12.36 14.52
N ALA A 22 -0.25 -13.06 15.42
CA ALA A 22 1.00 -13.80 15.30
C ALA A 22 2.28 -13.07 14.87
N THR A 23 3.21 -12.96 15.84
CA THR A 23 4.66 -12.80 15.61
C THR A 23 5.19 -13.71 14.50
N GLN A 24 4.57 -14.88 14.29
CA GLN A 24 4.96 -15.84 13.26
C GLN A 24 4.58 -15.35 11.85
N ASP A 25 3.36 -14.89 11.62
CA ASP A 25 2.94 -14.29 10.34
C ASP A 25 3.80 -13.08 9.98
N ALA A 26 4.00 -12.17 10.95
CA ALA A 26 4.86 -11.00 10.77
C ALA A 26 6.31 -11.41 10.44
N LYS A 27 6.83 -12.46 11.09
CA LYS A 27 8.16 -13.01 10.83
C LYS A 27 8.24 -13.66 9.44
N ASP A 28 7.22 -14.39 9.03
CA ASP A 28 7.19 -15.04 7.71
C ASP A 28 7.09 -14.02 6.59
N LEU A 29 6.26 -12.98 6.76
CA LEU A 29 6.21 -11.80 5.88
C LEU A 29 7.54 -11.03 5.87
N GLY A 30 8.16 -10.89 7.03
CA GLY A 30 9.45 -10.21 7.14
C GLY A 30 10.60 -10.94 6.44
N ASN A 31 10.51 -12.27 6.34
CA ASN A 31 11.49 -13.12 5.67
C ASN A 31 11.15 -13.39 4.20
N SER A 32 9.93 -13.10 3.75
CA SER A 32 9.55 -13.29 2.35
C SER A 32 10.30 -12.31 1.44
N ILE A 33 10.43 -12.67 0.17
CA ILE A 33 10.99 -11.77 -0.85
C ILE A 33 9.92 -10.77 -1.30
N GLU A 34 8.67 -11.19 -1.31
CA GLU A 34 7.53 -10.39 -1.72
C GLU A 34 6.31 -10.70 -0.84
N PHE A 35 5.48 -9.70 -0.59
CA PHE A 35 4.09 -9.91 -0.16
C PHE A 35 3.18 -8.79 -0.63
N GLU A 36 1.88 -9.07 -0.60
CA GLU A 36 0.86 -8.11 -1.02
C GLU A 36 -0.17 -7.85 0.07
N VAL A 37 -0.61 -6.59 0.17
CA VAL A 37 -1.66 -6.15 1.09
C VAL A 37 -2.83 -5.57 0.31
N TYR A 38 -4.02 -6.11 0.57
CA TYR A 38 -5.27 -5.73 -0.04
C TYR A 38 -6.17 -5.02 0.98
N LYS A 39 -6.76 -3.91 0.57
CA LYS A 39 -7.84 -3.24 1.31
C LYS A 39 -8.99 -3.03 0.34
N VAL A 40 -10.17 -3.57 0.65
CA VAL A 40 -11.32 -3.54 -0.26
C VAL A 40 -12.58 -3.23 0.55
N ASP A 41 -13.39 -2.32 0.04
CA ASP A 41 -14.77 -2.08 0.41
C ASP A 41 -15.59 -1.70 -0.84
N GLU A 42 -16.87 -1.39 -0.67
CA GLU A 42 -17.77 -1.07 -1.80
C GLU A 42 -17.39 0.20 -2.57
N LYS A 43 -16.57 1.08 -2.00
CA LYS A 43 -16.20 2.40 -2.53
C LYS A 43 -14.73 2.49 -2.89
N PHE A 44 -13.92 1.57 -2.40
CA PHE A 44 -12.47 1.67 -2.47
C PHE A 44 -11.83 0.29 -2.58
N ALA A 45 -10.81 0.21 -3.42
CA ALA A 45 -9.90 -0.92 -3.44
C ALA A 45 -8.45 -0.41 -3.48
N SER A 46 -7.56 -1.13 -2.82
CA SER A 46 -6.12 -0.96 -2.99
C SER A 46 -5.36 -2.25 -2.88
N ARG A 47 -4.27 -2.34 -3.64
CA ARG A 47 -3.27 -3.40 -3.60
C ARG A 47 -1.91 -2.78 -3.41
N SER A 48 -1.24 -3.10 -2.32
CA SER A 48 0.15 -2.76 -2.07
C SER A 48 1.02 -3.98 -2.29
N VAL A 49 2.12 -3.83 -3.01
CA VAL A 49 3.15 -4.85 -3.23
C VAL A 49 4.43 -4.36 -2.56
N PHE A 50 5.05 -5.24 -1.78
CA PHE A 50 6.33 -5.01 -1.12
C PHE A 50 7.32 -6.04 -1.64
N LEU A 51 8.46 -5.61 -2.15
CA LEU A 51 9.45 -6.48 -2.77
C LEU A 51 10.87 -6.15 -2.28
N SER A 52 11.60 -7.16 -1.84
CA SER A 52 13.02 -7.09 -1.51
C SER A 52 13.68 -8.45 -1.76
N PRO A 53 14.61 -8.56 -2.73
CA PRO A 53 15.33 -9.80 -3.01
C PRO A 53 16.11 -10.36 -1.82
N ALA A 54 16.49 -9.50 -0.87
CA ALA A 54 17.20 -9.89 0.35
C ALA A 54 16.26 -10.42 1.45
N GLY A 55 14.94 -10.39 1.23
CA GLY A 55 13.91 -10.51 2.25
C GLY A 55 13.43 -9.15 2.73
N ILE A 56 12.14 -8.99 3.03
CA ILE A 56 11.53 -7.68 3.35
C ILE A 56 12.24 -6.98 4.51
N CYS A 57 12.38 -7.62 5.68
CA CYS A 57 12.96 -6.95 6.84
C CYS A 57 14.46 -6.78 6.74
N LYS A 58 15.16 -7.70 6.06
CA LYS A 58 16.60 -7.52 5.79
C LYS A 58 16.83 -6.37 4.81
N GLY A 59 15.94 -6.20 3.83
CA GLY A 59 15.94 -5.07 2.91
C GLY A 59 15.65 -3.75 3.60
N PHE A 60 14.55 -3.70 4.37
CA PHE A 60 14.07 -2.52 5.07
C PHE A 60 15.07 -2.00 6.12
N ASN A 61 15.71 -2.91 6.86
CA ASN A 61 16.73 -2.57 7.86
C ASN A 61 18.12 -2.32 7.27
N GLY A 62 18.32 -2.64 5.99
CA GLY A 62 19.61 -2.54 5.32
C GLY A 62 19.64 -1.45 4.25
N SER A 63 20.70 -1.48 3.43
CA SER A 63 20.86 -0.55 2.31
C SER A 63 20.08 -0.94 1.05
N HIS A 64 19.58 -2.19 0.96
CA HIS A 64 18.87 -2.70 -0.21
C HIS A 64 17.48 -2.07 -0.36
N GLY A 65 16.79 -1.83 0.76
CA GLY A 65 15.44 -1.26 0.78
C GLY A 65 14.34 -2.25 0.43
N VAL A 66 13.12 -1.76 0.45
CA VAL A 66 11.93 -2.47 0.01
C VAL A 66 11.26 -1.64 -1.07
N GLU A 67 11.17 -2.19 -2.28
CA GLU A 67 10.40 -1.58 -3.36
C GLU A 67 8.91 -1.72 -3.03
N PHE A 68 8.23 -0.60 -3.02
CA PHE A 68 6.83 -0.48 -2.70
C PHE A 68 6.06 0.03 -3.91
N THR A 69 4.99 -0.66 -4.27
CA THR A 69 4.02 -0.21 -5.28
C THR A 69 2.61 -0.32 -4.74
N ASN A 70 1.82 0.74 -4.79
CA ASN A 70 0.43 0.74 -4.37
C ASN A 70 -0.50 1.22 -5.47
N PHE A 71 -1.49 0.39 -5.78
CA PHE A 71 -2.61 0.71 -6.66
C PHE A 71 -3.79 1.12 -5.79
N THR A 72 -4.45 2.23 -6.13
CA THR A 72 -5.70 2.66 -5.50
C THR A 72 -6.78 2.93 -6.52
N ASN A 73 -7.98 2.47 -6.20
CA ASN A 73 -9.21 2.73 -6.96
C ASN A 73 -10.27 3.25 -5.98
N HIS A 74 -10.87 4.39 -6.33
CA HIS A 74 -12.05 4.96 -5.70
C HIS A 74 -13.20 4.88 -6.69
N TYR A 75 -14.19 4.05 -6.39
CA TYR A 75 -15.31 3.79 -7.28
C TYR A 75 -16.28 4.97 -7.30
N ILE A 76 -16.77 5.32 -8.48
CA ILE A 76 -17.76 6.39 -8.65
C ILE A 76 -19.11 5.97 -8.06
N ASN A 77 -19.49 4.72 -8.28
CA ASN A 77 -20.71 4.11 -7.78
C ASN A 77 -20.35 2.96 -6.84
N ASN A 78 -21.07 2.80 -5.73
CA ASN A 78 -20.81 1.73 -4.78
C ASN A 78 -21.05 0.36 -5.43
N GLY A 79 -20.10 -0.55 -5.32
CA GLY A 79 -20.22 -1.91 -5.85
C GLY A 79 -20.11 -2.02 -7.38
N ASP A 80 -19.73 -0.95 -8.09
CA ASP A 80 -19.50 -0.93 -9.53
C ASP A 80 -18.05 -0.50 -9.80
N ASP A 81 -17.24 -1.46 -10.25
CA ASP A 81 -15.81 -1.28 -10.53
C ASP A 81 -15.52 -0.76 -11.95
N SER A 82 -16.56 -0.51 -12.76
CA SER A 82 -16.40 -0.08 -14.15
C SER A 82 -15.99 1.39 -14.29
N GLN A 83 -16.18 2.20 -13.23
CA GLN A 83 -15.78 3.61 -13.21
C GLN A 83 -15.12 3.97 -11.88
N TYR A 84 -13.89 4.48 -11.96
CA TYR A 84 -13.11 4.84 -10.80
C TYR A 84 -12.07 5.92 -11.10
N TYR A 85 -11.54 6.51 -10.04
CA TYR A 85 -10.32 7.31 -10.08
C TYR A 85 -9.36 6.83 -9.00
N GLY A 86 -8.07 7.14 -9.14
CA GLY A 86 -7.08 6.80 -8.14
C GLY A 86 -5.68 6.94 -8.70
N GLY A 87 -4.79 6.00 -8.41
CA GLY A 87 -3.45 6.07 -8.96
C GLY A 87 -2.52 4.95 -8.51
N ILE A 88 -1.29 5.05 -9.03
CA ILE A 88 -0.17 4.17 -8.72
C ILE A 88 0.86 4.98 -7.95
N THR A 89 1.15 4.59 -6.72
CA THR A 89 2.23 5.16 -5.91
C THR A 89 3.40 4.19 -5.89
N GLY A 90 4.62 4.67 -6.09
CA GLY A 90 5.84 3.88 -5.97
C GLY A 90 6.87 4.57 -5.08
N ALA A 91 7.67 3.80 -4.34
CA ALA A 91 8.82 4.29 -3.59
C ALA A 91 9.76 3.13 -3.17
N SER A 92 11.00 3.47 -2.85
CA SER A 92 11.91 2.58 -2.13
C SER A 92 11.88 2.94 -0.64
N LEU A 93 11.51 1.99 0.22
CA LEU A 93 11.33 2.18 1.67
C LEU A 93 12.52 1.67 2.47
N TYR A 94 12.83 2.37 3.57
CA TYR A 94 13.93 2.06 4.48
C TYR A 94 13.53 2.40 5.92
N ARG A 95 14.19 1.77 6.90
CA ARG A 95 13.96 2.05 8.32
C ARG A 95 14.61 3.35 8.81
N GLU A 96 15.86 3.58 8.43
CA GLU A 96 16.69 4.64 9.01
C GLU A 96 16.95 5.82 8.06
N ARG A 97 16.29 5.84 6.90
CA ARG A 97 16.39 6.95 5.94
C ARG A 97 15.06 7.21 5.26
N ASP A 98 14.91 8.43 4.76
CA ASP A 98 13.72 8.84 4.03
C ASP A 98 13.49 7.94 2.79
N PRO A 99 12.22 7.68 2.44
CA PRO A 99 11.86 7.01 1.21
C PRO A 99 12.48 7.70 -0.01
N SER A 100 13.02 6.92 -0.95
CA SER A 100 13.56 7.43 -2.21
C SER A 100 12.70 7.00 -3.40
N ASN A 101 13.01 7.52 -4.59
CA ASN A 101 12.32 7.17 -5.85
C ASN A 101 10.79 7.30 -5.77
N MET A 102 10.31 8.30 -5.01
CA MET A 102 8.89 8.54 -4.82
C MET A 102 8.23 8.95 -6.13
N GLN A 103 7.23 8.20 -6.56
CA GLN A 103 6.46 8.46 -7.78
C GLN A 103 4.97 8.30 -7.54
N TYR A 104 4.18 9.08 -8.27
CA TYR A 104 2.73 8.95 -8.29
C TYR A 104 2.18 9.22 -9.69
N VAL A 105 1.33 8.30 -10.17
CA VAL A 105 0.66 8.40 -11.46
C VAL A 105 -0.85 8.33 -11.24
N PRO A 106 -1.62 9.41 -11.47
CA PRO A 106 -3.07 9.39 -11.34
C PRO A 106 -3.72 8.61 -12.49
N ILE A 107 -4.80 7.91 -12.19
CA ILE A 107 -5.62 7.15 -13.15
C ILE A 107 -7.07 7.61 -13.02
N TYR A 108 -7.72 7.85 -14.16
CA TYR A 108 -9.14 8.21 -14.25
C TYR A 108 -9.81 7.33 -15.30
N VAL A 109 -10.73 6.48 -14.86
CA VAL A 109 -11.59 5.65 -15.69
C VAL A 109 -13.02 6.11 -15.45
N ILE A 110 -13.41 7.22 -16.08
CA ILE A 110 -14.70 7.87 -15.86
C ILE A 110 -15.32 8.18 -17.23
N LYS A 111 -16.56 7.75 -17.46
CA LYS A 111 -17.24 7.93 -18.76
C LYS A 111 -17.76 9.35 -18.96
N ASN A 112 -18.19 10.00 -17.88
CA ASN A 112 -18.71 11.37 -17.95
C ASN A 112 -17.54 12.38 -17.96
N PRO A 113 -17.32 13.14 -19.04
CA PRO A 113 -16.16 14.03 -19.18
C PRO A 113 -16.21 15.24 -18.23
N HIS A 114 -17.40 15.72 -17.87
CA HIS A 114 -17.53 16.83 -16.90
C HIS A 114 -17.13 16.37 -15.50
N LEU A 115 -17.61 15.19 -15.10
CA LEU A 115 -17.26 14.58 -13.82
C LEU A 115 -15.76 14.23 -13.75
N GLU A 116 -15.21 13.69 -14.83
CA GLU A 116 -13.78 13.38 -14.92
C GLU A 116 -12.93 14.64 -14.71
N LYS A 117 -13.26 15.74 -15.42
CA LYS A 117 -12.56 17.01 -15.28
C LYS A 117 -12.61 17.53 -13.84
N GLU A 118 -13.79 17.51 -13.23
CA GLU A 118 -13.97 17.97 -11.84
C GLU A 118 -13.12 17.15 -10.85
N ILE A 119 -13.17 15.83 -10.96
CA ILE A 119 -12.39 14.93 -10.09
C ILE A 119 -10.90 15.11 -10.33
N ARG A 120 -10.46 15.20 -11.59
CA ARG A 120 -9.06 15.43 -11.95
C ARG A 120 -8.52 16.71 -11.32
N GLU A 121 -9.23 17.83 -11.47
CA GLU A 121 -8.82 19.12 -10.89
C GLU A 121 -8.76 19.10 -9.36
N ARG A 122 -9.65 18.33 -8.73
CA ARG A 122 -9.67 18.13 -7.27
C ARG A 122 -8.48 17.29 -6.79
N GLU A 123 -8.20 16.18 -7.45
CA GLU A 123 -7.18 15.22 -7.05
C GLU A 123 -5.76 15.70 -7.36
N MET A 124 -5.57 16.42 -8.48
CA MET A 124 -4.27 17.01 -8.84
C MET A 124 -3.72 17.95 -7.75
N LYS A 125 -4.60 18.63 -7.00
CA LYS A 125 -4.21 19.51 -5.91
C LYS A 125 -3.64 18.75 -4.70
N LYS A 126 -3.98 17.46 -4.57
CA LYS A 126 -3.65 16.61 -3.42
C LYS A 126 -2.63 15.53 -3.74
N THR A 127 -2.18 15.43 -4.99
CA THR A 127 -1.29 14.38 -5.49
C THR A 127 -0.08 14.12 -4.59
N LYS A 128 0.60 15.18 -4.14
CA LYS A 128 1.78 15.04 -3.26
C LYS A 128 1.43 14.43 -1.90
N ASP A 129 0.31 14.83 -1.33
CA ASP A 129 -0.13 14.37 -0.01
C ASP A 129 -0.63 12.93 -0.08
N ILE A 130 -1.39 12.57 -1.13
CA ILE A 130 -1.81 11.19 -1.39
C ILE A 130 -0.60 10.26 -1.46
N ALA A 131 0.43 10.62 -2.24
CA ALA A 131 1.63 9.81 -2.37
C ALA A 131 2.35 9.64 -1.03
N ARG A 132 2.56 10.74 -0.29
CA ARG A 132 3.22 10.72 1.03
C ARG A 132 2.47 9.87 2.04
N ASP A 133 1.15 10.02 2.14
CA ASP A 133 0.33 9.27 3.09
C ASP A 133 0.42 7.76 2.84
N LYS A 134 0.42 7.33 1.57
CA LYS A 134 0.55 5.91 1.21
C LYS A 134 1.94 5.35 1.52
N ILE A 135 2.98 6.11 1.23
CA ILE A 135 4.36 5.73 1.52
C ILE A 135 4.58 5.64 3.04
N PHE A 136 4.21 6.68 3.78
CA PHE A 136 4.37 6.74 5.23
C PHE A 136 3.56 5.66 5.95
N SER A 137 2.29 5.45 5.58
CA SER A 137 1.49 4.38 6.19
C SER A 137 2.05 2.98 5.91
N SER A 138 2.72 2.79 4.77
CA SER A 138 3.36 1.52 4.40
C SER A 138 4.68 1.32 5.13
N GLU A 139 5.46 2.38 5.31
CA GLU A 139 6.65 2.39 6.17
C GLU A 139 6.28 2.04 7.63
N GLN A 140 5.20 2.63 8.14
CA GLN A 140 4.70 2.34 9.50
C GLN A 140 4.22 0.89 9.66
N LEU A 141 3.61 0.30 8.62
CA LEU A 141 3.27 -1.12 8.60
C LEU A 141 4.53 -1.98 8.71
N LEU A 142 5.56 -1.69 7.91
CA LEU A 142 6.84 -2.40 7.99
C LEU A 142 7.49 -2.22 9.35
N ASP A 143 7.56 -1.00 9.86
CA ASP A 143 8.29 -0.72 11.10
C ASP A 143 7.62 -1.31 12.35
N LYS A 144 6.31 -1.10 12.50
CA LYS A 144 5.59 -1.40 13.74
C LYS A 144 5.02 -2.82 13.79
N ILE A 145 4.77 -3.43 12.65
CA ILE A 145 4.05 -4.71 12.56
C ILE A 145 4.98 -5.80 12.01
N ILE A 146 5.50 -5.64 10.79
CA ILE A 146 6.20 -6.72 10.08
C ILE A 146 7.64 -6.89 10.57
N CYS A 147 8.42 -5.82 10.57
CA CYS A 147 9.84 -5.80 10.87
C CYS A 147 10.15 -5.33 12.28
N LYS A 148 9.16 -5.38 13.17
CA LYS A 148 9.26 -4.91 14.54
C LYS A 148 10.52 -5.48 15.18
N SER A 149 11.47 -4.60 15.50
CA SER A 149 12.65 -5.00 16.24
C SER A 149 12.23 -5.44 17.64
N VAL A 150 12.48 -6.69 18.01
CA VAL A 150 12.43 -7.09 19.41
C VAL A 150 13.56 -6.32 20.09
N LYS A 151 13.21 -5.29 20.88
CA LYS A 151 14.19 -4.69 21.79
C LYS A 151 14.67 -5.83 22.71
N LYS A 152 15.92 -6.25 22.53
CA LYS A 152 16.61 -7.12 23.49
C LYS A 152 16.89 -6.33 24.76
#